data_AF-K2BVU5-F1
#
_entry.id   AF-K2BVU5-F1
#
_cell.length_a   1.000
_cell.length_b   1.000
_cell.length_c   1.000
_cell.angle_alpha   90.00
_cell.angle_beta   90.00
_cell.angle_gamma   90.00
#
_symmetry.space_group_name_H-M   'P 1'
#
loop_
_entity.id
_entity.type
_entity.pdbx_description
1 polymer ?
#
loop_
_entity_poly.entity_id
_entity_poly.type
_entity_poly.pdbx_seq_one_letter_code
_entity_poly.pdbx_strand_id
1 'polypeptide(L)'
;RRNAEKSKVLYDFIDSEPFYVCPVARHCRSRMNVFFKTSSAELDAQFITFATTKDLIGLKGHKFSGGIRASIYNAMPMEGVEKLIALMKKFRVAS
;
A
#
# COMPACT_ATOMS: atom_id res chain seq x y z
N ARG A 1 -15.77 -11.24 4.95
CA ARG A 1 -15.95 -11.01 3.49
C ARG A 1 -15.38 -9.67 3.04
N ARG A 2 -15.81 -8.53 3.60
CA ARG A 2 -15.33 -7.18 3.21
C ARG A 2 -13.80 -6.99 3.21
N ASN A 3 -13.06 -7.52 4.20
CA ASN A 3 -11.59 -7.35 4.20
C ASN A 3 -10.87 -8.24 3.17
N ALA A 4 -11.48 -9.36 2.77
CA ALA A 4 -10.92 -10.20 1.71
C ALA A 4 -10.96 -9.46 0.36
N GLU A 5 -12.05 -8.75 0.10
CA GLU A 5 -12.21 -7.92 -1.09
C GLU A 5 -11.26 -6.72 -1.10
N LYS A 6 -11.21 -5.95 0.00
CA LYS A 6 -10.26 -4.84 0.18
C LYS A 6 -8.81 -5.26 -0.07
N SER A 7 -8.37 -6.33 0.59
CA SER A 7 -7.00 -6.83 0.42
C SER A 7 -6.77 -7.36 -0.99
N LYS A 8 -7.74 -8.06 -1.58
CA LYS A 8 -7.65 -8.54 -2.96
C LYS A 8 -7.44 -7.40 -3.95
N VAL A 9 -8.27 -6.37 -3.92
CA VAL A 9 -8.16 -5.25 -4.87
C VAL A 9 -6.81 -4.53 -4.74
N LEU A 10 -6.31 -4.36 -3.51
CA LEU A 10 -5.00 -3.76 -3.28
C LEU A 10 -3.85 -4.65 -3.77
N TYR A 11 -3.88 -5.96 -3.48
CA TYR A 11 -2.84 -6.88 -3.95
C TYR A 11 -2.89 -7.09 -5.47
N ASP A 12 -4.07 -7.13 -6.07
CA ASP A 12 -4.23 -7.23 -7.53
C ASP A 12 -3.57 -6.03 -8.20
N PHE A 13 -3.75 -4.82 -7.66
CA PHE A 13 -3.07 -3.62 -8.15
C PHE A 13 -1.55 -3.69 -7.98
N ILE A 14 -1.06 -4.07 -6.79
CA ILE A 14 0.38 -4.22 -6.52
C ILE A 14 1.00 -5.26 -7.46
N ASP A 15 0.36 -6.41 -7.67
CA ASP A 15 0.87 -7.47 -8.53
C ASP A 15 0.79 -7.11 -10.03
N SER A 16 -0.04 -6.16 -10.42
CA SER A 16 -0.19 -5.72 -11.81
C SER A 16 0.90 -4.74 -12.27
N GLU A 17 1.64 -4.15 -11.35
CA GLU A 17 2.57 -3.04 -11.61
C GLU A 17 3.96 -3.34 -11.02
N PRO A 18 5.05 -3.34 -11.82
CA PRO A 18 6.39 -3.69 -11.32
C PRO A 18 6.97 -2.64 -10.35
N PHE A 19 6.39 -1.45 -10.30
CA PHE A 19 6.84 -0.35 -9.42
C PHE A 19 6.66 -0.67 -7.93
N TYR A 20 5.62 -1.44 -7.58
CA TYR A 20 5.34 -1.82 -6.21
C TYR A 20 5.56 -3.32 -6.02
N VAL A 21 6.35 -3.69 -5.00
CA VAL A 21 6.71 -5.07 -4.72
C VAL A 21 6.23 -5.46 -3.33
N CYS A 22 5.42 -6.50 -3.25
CA CYS A 22 5.10 -7.18 -2.00
C CYS A 22 6.06 -8.37 -1.81
N PRO A 23 7.04 -8.32 -0.88
CA PRO A 23 8.00 -9.42 -0.68
C PRO A 23 7.40 -10.62 0.06
N VAL A 24 6.12 -10.56 0.47
CA VAL A 24 5.43 -11.64 1.15
C VAL A 24 4.86 -12.62 0.12
N ALA A 25 5.18 -13.90 0.29
CA ALA A 25 4.64 -14.98 -0.54
C ALA A 25 3.11 -14.92 -0.59
N ARG A 26 2.52 -15.12 -1.77
CA ARG A 26 1.07 -14.90 -2.01
C ARG A 26 0.15 -15.59 -1.00
N HIS A 27 0.48 -16.82 -0.60
CA HIS A 27 -0.31 -17.60 0.37
C HIS A 27 -0.16 -17.11 1.83
N CYS A 28 0.87 -16.34 2.15
CA CYS A 28 1.11 -15.74 3.46
C CYS A 28 0.60 -14.29 3.58
N ARG A 29 0.05 -13.72 2.50
CA ARG A 29 -0.38 -12.33 2.47
C ARG A 29 -1.53 -12.07 3.43
N SER A 30 -1.32 -11.10 4.33
CA SER A 30 -2.34 -10.69 5.29
C SER A 30 -3.50 -9.98 4.59
N ARG A 31 -4.72 -10.28 5.02
CA ARG A 31 -5.95 -9.58 4.60
C ARG A 31 -6.19 -8.27 5.36
N MET A 32 -5.36 -7.99 6.38
CA MET A 32 -5.53 -6.84 7.29
C MET A 32 -4.37 -5.85 7.18
N ASN A 33 -3.16 -6.35 6.98
CA ASN A 33 -1.94 -5.56 6.97
C ASN A 33 -1.17 -5.83 5.69
N VAL A 34 -1.41 -4.99 4.69
CA VAL A 34 -0.77 -5.12 3.37
C VAL A 34 0.57 -4.42 3.41
N PHE A 35 1.65 -5.19 3.28
CA PHE A 35 3.02 -4.68 3.22
C PHE A 35 3.55 -4.71 1.79
N PHE A 36 4.10 -3.60 1.33
CA PHE A 36 4.74 -3.46 0.03
C PHE A 36 5.84 -2.40 0.08
N LYS A 37 6.70 -2.38 -0.93
CA LYS A 37 7.80 -1.43 -1.07
C LYS A 37 7.95 -1.02 -2.53
N THR A 38 8.65 0.08 -2.77
CA THR A 38 9.14 0.50 -4.08
C THR A 38 10.53 -0.07 -4.34
N SER A 39 11.23 0.41 -5.38
CA SER A 39 12.59 -0.04 -5.70
C SER A 39 13.66 0.47 -4.73
N SER A 40 13.38 1.50 -3.91
CA SER A 40 14.36 2.03 -2.95
C SER A 40 13.68 2.60 -1.69
N ALA A 41 14.44 2.71 -0.60
CA ALA A 41 13.94 3.27 0.67
C ALA A 41 13.62 4.77 0.55
N GLU A 42 14.32 5.49 -0.32
CA GLU A 42 14.09 6.90 -0.63
C GLU A 42 12.73 7.08 -1.30
N LEU A 43 12.39 6.23 -2.28
CA LEU A 43 11.08 6.25 -2.95
C LEU A 43 9.94 5.87 -1.98
N ASP A 44 10.18 4.93 -1.06
CA ASP A 44 9.21 4.62 0.00
C ASP A 44 8.95 5.86 0.87
N ALA A 45 10.00 6.59 1.26
CA ALA A 45 9.89 7.81 2.06
C ALA A 45 9.18 8.94 1.31
N GLN A 46 9.46 9.11 0.02
CA GLN A 46 8.77 10.06 -0.84
C GLN A 46 7.29 9.72 -0.98
N PHE A 47 6.96 8.44 -1.19
CA PHE A 47 5.57 7.98 -1.24
C PHE A 47 4.83 8.28 0.05
N ILE A 48 5.42 7.98 1.21
CA ILE A 48 4.81 8.25 2.52
C ILE A 48 4.57 9.75 2.72
N THR A 49 5.53 10.58 2.31
CA THR A 49 5.41 12.04 2.38
C THR A 49 4.27 12.52 1.49
N PHE A 50 4.25 12.08 0.23
CA PHE A 50 3.20 12.40 -0.73
C PHE A 50 1.82 11.96 -0.24
N ALA A 51 1.70 10.75 0.29
CA ALA A 51 0.46 10.23 0.86
C ALA A 51 -0.03 11.07 2.06
N THR A 52 0.90 11.52 2.91
CA THR A 52 0.59 12.41 4.03
C THR A 52 0.03 13.75 3.56
N THR A 53 0.53 14.30 2.44
CA THR A 53 -0.05 15.54 1.85
C THR A 53 -1.47 15.37 1.31
N LYS A 54 -1.97 14.14 1.22
CA LYS A 54 -3.31 13.78 0.76
C LYS A 54 -4.15 13.14 1.88
N ASP A 55 -3.78 13.40 3.13
CA ASP A 55 -4.43 12.90 4.35
C ASP A 55 -4.46 11.37 4.48
N LEU A 56 -3.62 10.66 3.72
CA LEU A 56 -3.41 9.22 3.86
C LEU A 56 -2.24 8.95 4.81
N ILE A 57 -2.57 8.91 6.10
CA ILE A 57 -1.61 8.72 7.20
C ILE A 57 -1.50 7.25 7.62
N GLY A 58 -0.49 6.94 8.45
CA GLY A 58 -0.31 5.60 9.03
C GLY A 58 0.27 4.55 8.09
N LEU A 59 0.78 4.98 6.93
CA LEU A 59 1.36 4.10 5.89
C LEU A 59 2.83 3.74 6.13
N LYS A 60 3.49 4.37 7.12
CA LYS A 60 4.89 4.11 7.41
C LYS A 60 5.09 2.67 7.89
N GLY A 61 5.97 1.94 7.20
CA GLY A 61 6.40 0.60 7.59
C GLY A 61 7.20 0.57 8.90
N HIS A 62 7.56 -0.62 9.35
CA HIS A 62 8.34 -0.78 10.59
C HIS A 62 9.75 -0.18 10.41
N LYS A 63 10.28 0.47 11.45
CA LYS A 63 11.55 1.22 11.42
C LYS A 63 12.74 0.43 10.82
N PHE A 64 12.76 -0.89 11.02
CA PHE A 64 13.82 -1.78 10.52
C PHE A 64 13.53 -2.39 9.15
N SER A 65 12.26 -2.51 8.78
CA SER A 65 11.85 -3.19 7.55
C SER A 65 11.71 -2.23 6.36
N GLY A 66 11.69 -0.92 6.62
CA GLY A 66 11.38 0.09 5.61
C GLY A 66 9.98 -0.12 5.04
N GLY A 67 9.76 0.31 3.79
CA GLY A 67 8.54 0.03 3.06
C GLY A 67 7.30 0.75 3.56
N ILE A 68 6.18 0.29 3.03
CA ILE A 68 4.86 0.87 3.16
C ILE A 68 3.93 -0.21 3.71
N ARG A 69 3.14 0.15 4.73
CA ARG A 69 2.17 -0.75 5.37
C ARG A 69 0.79 -0.12 5.40
N ALA A 70 -0.14 -0.70 4.63
CA ALA A 70 -1.55 -0.31 4.66
C ALA A 70 -2.35 -1.22 5.59
N SER A 71 -2.87 -0.63 6.67
CA SER A 71 -3.75 -1.33 7.63
C SER A 71 -5.21 -1.14 7.23
N ILE A 72 -5.87 -2.23 6.80
CA ILE A 72 -7.23 -2.23 6.22
C ILE A 72 -8.23 -2.98 7.10
N TYR A 73 -8.18 -2.70 8.41
CA TYR A 73 -9.09 -3.26 9.43
C TYR A 73 -10.57 -3.02 9.11
N ASN A 74 -11.47 -3.65 9.87
CA ASN A 74 -12.92 -3.59 9.63
C ASN A 74 -13.46 -2.15 9.51
N ALA A 75 -12.93 -1.21 10.30
CA ALA A 75 -13.33 0.19 10.28
C ALA A 75 -12.87 0.96 9.03
N MET A 76 -11.91 0.44 8.28
CA MET A 76 -11.45 1.05 7.04
C MET A 76 -12.45 0.76 5.91
N PRO A 77 -13.10 1.78 5.32
CA PRO A 77 -14.04 1.60 4.22
C PRO A 77 -13.32 1.23 2.91
N MET A 78 -14.05 0.70 1.93
CA MET A 78 -13.47 0.30 0.63
C MET A 78 -12.91 1.52 -0.12
N GLU A 79 -13.60 2.63 -0.01
CA GLU A 79 -13.25 3.95 -0.54
C GLU A 79 -11.86 4.41 -0.06
N GLY A 80 -11.45 4.02 1.17
CA GLY A 80 -10.10 4.27 1.66
C GLY A 80 -9.03 3.50 0.88
N VAL A 81 -9.32 2.25 0.51
CA VAL A 81 -8.43 1.41 -0.31
C VAL A 81 -8.37 1.94 -1.74
N GLU A 82 -9.50 2.36 -2.31
CA GLU A 82 -9.56 2.95 -3.65
C GLU A 82 -8.79 4.28 -3.72
N LYS A 83 -8.94 5.14 -2.70
CA LYS A 83 -8.15 6.37 -2.57
C LYS A 83 -6.65 6.07 -2.51
N LEU A 84 -6.24 5.05 -1.76
CA LEU A 84 -4.84 4.61 -1.71
C LEU A 84 -4.36 4.17 -3.10
N ILE A 85 -5.11 3.33 -3.81
CA ILE A 85 -4.75 2.89 -5.16
C ILE A 85 -4.67 4.06 -6.14
N ALA A 86 -5.63 5.00 -6.09
CA ALA A 86 -5.60 6.20 -6.91
C ALA A 86 -4.36 7.05 -6.62
N LEU A 87 -3.94 7.15 -5.36
CA LEU A 87 -2.72 7.84 -4.97
C LEU A 87 -1.47 7.10 -5.46
N MET A 88 -1.43 5.77 -5.36
CA MET A 88 -0.34 4.95 -5.90
C MET A 88 -0.18 5.14 -7.41
N LYS A 89 -1.28 5.15 -8.17
CA LYS A 89 -1.25 5.45 -9.62
C LYS A 89 -0.68 6.85 -9.90
N LYS A 90 -1.08 7.86 -9.13
CA LYS A 90 -0.60 9.24 -9.29
C LYS A 90 0.89 9.37 -8.97
N PHE A 91 1.34 8.76 -7.88
CA PHE A 91 2.74 8.79 -7.48
C PHE A 91 3.64 8.19 -8.56
N ARG A 92 3.25 7.04 -9.13
CA ARG A 92 3.97 6.39 -10.24
C ARG A 92 4.11 7.26 -11.49
N VAL A 93 3.09 8.03 -11.87
CA VAL A 93 3.15 8.88 -13.08
C VAL A 93 4.00 10.13 -12.86
N ALA A 94 4.11 10.60 -11.61
CA ALA A 94 4.89 11.78 -11.25
C ALA A 94 6.36 11.49 -10.93
N SER A 95 6.76 10.22 -10.87
CA SER A 95 8.11 9.75 -10.50
C SER A 95 8.77 9.03 -11.66
#